data_AF-A0A2P8VVQ4-F1
#
_entry.id   AF-A0A2P8VVQ4-F1
#
_cell.length_a   1.000
_cell.length_b   1.000
_cell.length_c   1.000
_cell.angle_alpha   90.00
_cell.angle_beta   90.00
_cell.angle_gamma   90.00
#
_symmetry.space_group_name_H-M   'P 1'
#
loop_
_entity.id
_entity.type
_entity.pdbx_description
1 polymer ?
#
loop_
_entity_poly.entity_id
_entity_poly.type
_entity_poly.pdbx_seq_one_letter_code
_entity_poly.pdbx_strand_id
1 'polypeptide(L)'
;MDTPNQVYYLPDCPTPSRDAQGKPAISLLQWGAKGILQLTSQWTVENFLLEELQAYLIQQCSDAPEAIQLMIAPLTIREVALVLNPDGDNPQVLGTSQSSGYPPYVAAFSINLTAGQIKPVIEALSGELNRLAVNYRIALQKRIVSQGSINFNQPASQGETKGLYQLTKTVEVELERRADIGRWTGNYES
;
A
#
# COMPACT_ATOMS: atom_id res chain seq x y z
N MET A 1 22.68 -3.76 -7.45
CA MET A 1 23.07 -5.17 -7.26
C MET A 1 22.19 -5.68 -6.15
N ASP A 2 21.34 -6.66 -6.41
CA ASP A 2 20.50 -7.26 -5.37
C ASP A 2 21.45 -8.06 -4.46
N THR A 3 21.54 -7.70 -3.19
CA THR A 3 22.34 -8.47 -2.24
C THR A 3 21.63 -9.79 -1.97
N PRO A 4 22.35 -10.92 -1.89
CA PRO A 4 21.78 -12.27 -1.94
C PRO A 4 20.74 -12.65 -0.87
N ASN A 5 20.42 -11.78 0.10
CA ASN A 5 19.49 -12.06 1.20
C ASN A 5 18.41 -10.98 1.43
N GLN A 6 18.09 -10.15 0.43
CA GLN A 6 17.02 -9.16 0.54
C GLN A 6 15.69 -9.71 0.06
N VAL A 7 14.69 -9.67 0.94
CA VAL A 7 13.30 -10.02 0.62
C VAL A 7 12.46 -8.76 0.70
N TYR A 8 11.75 -8.45 -0.40
CA TYR A 8 10.90 -7.27 -0.46
C TYR A 8 9.47 -7.60 -0.03
N TYR A 9 8.89 -6.75 0.82
CA TYR A 9 7.48 -6.83 1.21
C TYR A 9 6.71 -5.59 0.77
N LEU A 10 5.39 -5.73 0.68
CA LEU A 10 4.48 -4.63 0.39
C LEU A 10 3.38 -4.65 1.45
N PRO A 11 3.09 -3.55 2.16
CA PRO A 11 1.97 -3.52 3.07
C PRO A 11 0.64 -3.75 2.33
N ASP A 12 -0.32 -4.34 3.02
CA ASP A 12 -1.63 -4.64 2.43
C ASP A 12 -2.53 -3.38 2.43
N CYS A 13 -3.53 -3.31 3.30
CA CYS A 13 -4.43 -2.15 3.38
C CYS A 13 -3.87 -1.05 4.30
N PRO A 14 -4.08 0.24 3.98
CA PRO A 14 -3.84 1.32 4.93
C PRO A 14 -4.65 1.15 6.21
N THR A 15 -4.10 1.65 7.31
CA THR A 15 -4.72 1.62 8.65
C THR A 15 -4.84 3.05 9.19
N PRO A 16 -5.69 3.31 10.20
CA PRO A 16 -5.70 4.62 10.82
C PRO A 16 -4.41 4.79 11.63
N SER A 17 -3.85 5.99 11.64
CA SER A 17 -2.90 6.33 12.71
C SER A 17 -3.63 6.29 14.05
N ARG A 18 -2.92 5.90 15.10
CA ARG A 18 -3.50 5.75 16.44
C ARG A 18 -3.01 6.86 17.38
N ASP A 19 -3.87 7.29 18.29
CA ASP A 19 -3.51 8.21 19.38
C ASP A 19 -2.71 7.50 20.49
N ALA A 20 -2.37 8.23 21.55
CA ALA A 20 -1.64 7.69 22.70
C ALA A 20 -2.40 6.60 23.46
N GLN A 21 -3.71 6.47 23.23
CA GLN A 21 -4.59 5.45 23.81
C GLN A 21 -4.82 4.28 22.84
N GLY A 22 -4.15 4.27 21.69
CA GLY A 22 -4.30 3.23 20.67
C GLY A 22 -5.59 3.35 19.85
N LYS A 23 -6.35 4.43 19.97
CA LYS A 23 -7.60 4.64 19.21
C LYS A 23 -7.30 5.28 17.85
N PRO A 24 -8.09 4.99 16.81
CA PRO A 24 -7.98 5.68 15.53
C PRO A 24 -8.03 7.21 15.70
N ALA A 25 -7.04 7.92 15.14
CA ALA A 25 -6.94 9.37 15.14
C ALA A 25 -7.91 9.96 14.10
N ILE A 26 -9.21 9.90 14.42
CA ILE A 26 -10.32 10.37 13.59
C ILE A 26 -11.23 11.24 14.45
N SER A 27 -11.61 12.40 13.94
CA SER A 27 -12.49 13.35 14.60
C SER A 27 -13.47 13.97 13.61
N LEU A 28 -14.73 14.08 14.02
CA LEU A 28 -15.77 14.79 13.30
C LEU A 28 -16.31 15.91 14.18
N LEU A 29 -16.06 17.16 13.80
CA LEU A 29 -16.65 18.33 14.44
C LEU A 29 -17.86 18.78 13.62
N GLN A 30 -19.04 18.80 14.22
CA GLN A 30 -20.29 19.13 13.52
C GLN A 30 -20.95 20.39 14.10
N TRP A 31 -21.44 21.27 13.22
CA TRP A 31 -22.25 22.44 13.56
C TRP A 31 -23.45 22.54 12.61
N GLY A 32 -24.62 22.11 13.08
CA GLY A 32 -25.82 22.00 12.24
C GLY A 32 -25.62 21.01 11.09
N ALA A 33 -25.80 21.49 9.86
CA ALA A 33 -25.65 20.69 8.63
C ALA A 33 -24.25 20.83 7.98
N LYS A 34 -23.25 21.29 8.72
CA LYS A 34 -21.86 21.39 8.25
C LYS A 34 -20.93 20.77 9.30
N GLY A 35 -19.71 20.47 8.90
CA GLY A 35 -18.70 19.97 9.82
C GLY A 35 -17.32 19.91 9.22
N ILE A 36 -16.36 19.52 10.04
CA ILE A 36 -14.98 19.22 9.64
C ILE A 36 -14.66 17.79 10.03
N LEU A 37 -14.23 17.01 9.07
CA LEU A 37 -13.65 15.68 9.28
C LEU A 37 -12.13 15.80 9.29
N GLN A 38 -11.52 15.37 10.38
CA GLN A 38 -10.08 15.23 10.52
C GLN A 38 -9.72 13.77 10.70
N LEU A 39 -8.78 13.25 9.91
CA LEU A 39 -8.28 11.90 10.09
C LEU A 39 -6.85 11.78 9.59
N THR A 40 -6.13 10.84 10.19
CA THR A 40 -4.80 10.45 9.73
C THR A 40 -4.79 8.97 9.41
N SER A 41 -4.25 8.64 8.24
CA SER A 41 -4.02 7.27 7.80
C SER A 41 -2.52 7.00 7.73
N GLN A 42 -2.15 5.73 7.87
CA GLN A 42 -0.81 5.26 7.64
C GLN A 42 -0.85 3.98 6.81
N TRP A 43 0.13 3.82 5.94
CA TRP A 43 0.32 2.57 5.20
C TRP A 43 1.68 1.98 5.59
N THR A 44 1.63 0.94 6.41
CA THR A 44 2.78 0.25 7.00
C THR A 44 2.38 -1.18 7.36
N VAL A 45 3.38 -2.05 7.58
CA VAL A 45 3.18 -3.34 8.24
C VAL A 45 3.51 -3.16 9.72
N GLU A 46 2.77 -3.84 10.59
CA GLU A 46 3.08 -3.87 12.02
C GLU A 46 4.38 -4.64 12.28
N ASN A 47 5.23 -4.14 13.19
CA ASN A 47 6.56 -4.71 13.40
C ASN A 47 6.53 -6.20 13.76
N PHE A 48 5.55 -6.62 14.58
CA PHE A 48 5.44 -8.03 14.97
C PHE A 48 5.20 -8.97 13.77
N LEU A 49 4.44 -8.52 12.76
CA LEU A 49 4.23 -9.31 11.54
C LEU A 49 5.52 -9.42 10.71
N LEU A 50 6.36 -8.40 10.71
CA LEU A 50 7.67 -8.44 10.05
C LEU A 50 8.62 -9.40 10.77
N GLU A 51 8.60 -9.42 12.10
CA GLU A 51 9.38 -10.36 12.91
C GLU A 51 8.92 -11.81 12.67
N GLU A 52 7.60 -12.07 12.66
CA GLU A 52 7.03 -13.38 12.33
C GLU A 52 7.39 -13.83 10.91
N LEU A 53 7.28 -12.94 9.93
CA LEU A 53 7.66 -13.22 8.54
C LEU A 53 9.15 -13.54 8.42
N GLN A 54 10.01 -12.78 9.12
CA GLN A 54 11.45 -13.03 9.11
C GLN A 54 11.78 -14.39 9.72
N ALA A 55 11.20 -14.72 10.87
CA ALA A 55 11.38 -16.01 11.52
C ALA A 55 10.91 -17.17 10.62
N TYR A 56 9.77 -17.01 9.97
CA TYR A 56 9.24 -17.99 9.01
C TYR A 56 10.21 -18.21 7.84
N LEU A 57 10.72 -17.15 7.22
CA LEU A 57 11.64 -17.26 6.07
C LEU A 57 12.98 -17.93 6.45
N ILE A 58 13.52 -17.62 7.64
CA ILE A 58 14.75 -18.27 8.14
C ILE A 58 14.54 -19.78 8.30
N GLN A 59 13.38 -20.21 8.81
CA GLN A 59 13.06 -21.63 8.95
C GLN A 59 12.92 -22.34 7.60
N GLN A 60 12.33 -21.67 6.60
CA GLN A 60 12.12 -22.26 5.27
C GLN A 60 13.39 -22.28 4.40
N CYS A 61 14.32 -21.34 4.60
CA CYS A 61 15.53 -21.21 3.79
C CYS A 61 16.77 -21.74 4.54
N SER A 62 16.84 -23.07 4.71
CA SER A 62 17.92 -23.72 5.47
C SER A 62 19.33 -23.56 4.89
N ASP A 63 19.45 -23.24 3.59
CA ASP A 63 20.72 -23.17 2.86
C ASP A 63 21.39 -21.78 2.88
N ALA A 64 20.70 -20.75 3.39
CA ALA A 64 21.21 -19.38 3.46
C ALA A 64 20.90 -18.75 4.83
N PRO A 65 21.61 -19.16 5.90
CA PRO A 65 21.43 -18.62 7.26
C PRO A 65 22.00 -17.20 7.43
N GLU A 66 22.55 -16.60 6.37
CA GLU A 66 22.87 -15.18 6.40
C GLU A 66 21.60 -14.37 6.64
N ALA A 67 21.65 -13.39 7.55
CA ALA A 67 20.48 -12.68 8.05
C ALA A 67 19.60 -12.15 6.90
N ILE A 68 18.43 -12.77 6.69
CA ILE A 68 17.42 -12.32 5.74
C ILE A 68 17.02 -10.89 6.13
N GLN A 69 17.18 -9.95 5.19
CA GLN A 69 16.82 -8.56 5.38
C GLN A 69 15.48 -8.29 4.70
N LEU A 70 14.47 -7.96 5.51
CA LEU A 70 13.18 -7.49 5.01
C LEU A 70 13.28 -6.02 4.62
N MET A 71 12.95 -5.73 3.37
CA MET A 71 12.94 -4.37 2.82
C MET A 71 11.57 -4.07 2.25
N ILE A 72 11.09 -2.83 2.35
CA ILE A 72 9.88 -2.47 1.63
C ILE A 72 10.17 -2.45 0.12
N ALA A 73 9.23 -2.95 -0.68
CA ALA A 73 9.36 -2.94 -2.13
C ALA A 73 9.51 -1.50 -2.65
N PRO A 74 10.47 -1.21 -3.56
CA PRO A 74 10.69 0.15 -4.02
C PRO A 74 9.44 0.70 -4.72
N LEU A 75 8.88 1.78 -4.17
CA LEU A 75 7.64 2.36 -4.64
C LEU A 75 7.61 3.87 -4.44
N THR A 76 6.68 4.53 -5.13
CA THR A 76 6.37 5.96 -4.95
C THR A 76 4.88 6.12 -4.70
N ILE A 77 4.51 6.84 -3.64
CA ILE A 77 3.11 7.25 -3.43
C ILE A 77 2.83 8.41 -4.39
N ARG A 78 1.89 8.22 -5.31
CA ARG A 78 1.48 9.25 -6.28
C ARG A 78 0.44 10.17 -5.67
N GLU A 79 -0.51 9.60 -4.96
CA GLU A 79 -1.65 10.33 -4.41
C GLU A 79 -2.28 9.53 -3.27
N VAL A 80 -2.81 10.24 -2.28
CA VAL A 80 -3.66 9.67 -1.24
C VAL A 80 -4.97 10.45 -1.21
N ALA A 81 -6.08 9.79 -1.50
CA ALA A 81 -7.39 10.42 -1.63
C ALA A 81 -8.35 9.90 -0.56
N LEU A 82 -9.17 10.80 0.00
CA LEU A 82 -10.32 10.45 0.81
C LEU A 82 -11.57 10.45 -0.08
N VAL A 83 -12.24 9.30 -0.15
CA VAL A 83 -13.33 9.06 -1.09
C VAL A 83 -14.59 8.74 -0.31
N LEU A 84 -15.63 9.54 -0.50
CA LEU A 84 -16.98 9.29 -0.01
C LEU A 84 -17.78 8.56 -1.08
N ASN A 85 -18.57 7.57 -0.69
CA ASN A 85 -19.46 6.86 -1.59
C ASN A 85 -20.85 6.80 -0.97
N PRO A 86 -21.65 7.88 -1.14
CA PRO A 86 -22.92 8.02 -0.44
C PRO A 86 -23.95 6.98 -0.85
N ASP A 87 -23.93 6.52 -2.11
CA ASP A 87 -24.94 5.63 -2.67
C ASP A 87 -24.39 4.27 -3.15
N GLY A 88 -23.09 4.00 -2.93
CA GLY A 88 -22.44 2.77 -3.37
C GLY A 88 -21.88 2.81 -4.80
N ASP A 89 -22.50 3.57 -5.70
CA ASP A 89 -22.18 3.52 -7.14
C ASP A 89 -21.51 4.79 -7.69
N ASN A 90 -21.41 5.87 -6.91
CA ASN A 90 -20.86 7.14 -7.37
C ASN A 90 -19.87 7.73 -6.36
N PRO A 91 -18.61 7.24 -6.35
CA PRO A 91 -17.59 7.72 -5.44
C PRO A 91 -17.22 9.18 -5.74
N GLN A 92 -17.26 10.02 -4.70
CA GLN A 92 -16.83 11.40 -4.71
C GLN A 92 -15.51 11.55 -3.94
N VAL A 93 -14.49 12.15 -4.56
CA VAL A 93 -13.27 12.56 -3.83
C VAL A 93 -13.61 13.77 -2.95
N LEU A 94 -13.46 13.61 -1.65
CA LEU A 94 -13.62 14.68 -0.67
C LEU A 94 -12.37 15.57 -0.57
N GLY A 95 -11.19 14.97 -0.77
CA GLY A 95 -9.93 15.68 -0.78
C GLY A 95 -8.74 14.73 -0.98
N THR A 96 -7.59 15.32 -1.24
CA THR A 96 -6.32 14.62 -1.45
C THR A 96 -5.28 15.11 -0.45
N SER A 97 -4.33 14.25 -0.13
CA SER A 97 -3.20 14.55 0.74
C SER A 97 -1.91 13.99 0.16
N GLN A 98 -0.79 14.64 0.46
CA GLN A 98 0.53 14.10 0.18
C GLN A 98 0.95 13.16 1.30
N SER A 99 1.59 12.06 0.93
CA SER A 99 2.17 11.14 1.91
C SER A 99 3.55 11.63 2.37
N SER A 100 4.00 11.21 3.56
CA SER A 100 5.36 11.43 4.09
C SER A 100 6.50 11.01 3.15
N GLY A 101 6.23 10.12 2.18
CA GLY A 101 7.22 9.65 1.20
C GLY A 101 8.13 8.53 1.70
N TYR A 102 8.05 8.17 2.98
CA TYR A 102 8.75 7.04 3.59
C TYR A 102 7.85 6.33 4.62
N PRO A 103 8.03 5.01 4.84
CA PRO A 103 7.28 4.26 5.85
C PRO A 103 7.47 4.83 7.28
N PRO A 104 6.41 4.86 8.11
CA PRO A 104 5.02 4.61 7.74
C PRO A 104 4.52 5.72 6.81
N TYR A 105 3.92 5.35 5.66
CA TYR A 105 3.44 6.33 4.68
C TYR A 105 2.21 7.02 5.23
N VAL A 106 2.40 8.11 5.96
CA VAL A 106 1.33 8.83 6.67
C VAL A 106 0.69 9.85 5.72
N ALA A 107 -0.63 9.94 5.76
CA ALA A 107 -1.41 10.97 5.08
C ALA A 107 -2.51 11.52 6.00
N ALA A 108 -2.55 12.84 6.14
CA ALA A 108 -3.50 13.55 7.00
C ALA A 108 -4.52 14.33 6.18
N PHE A 109 -5.77 14.35 6.62
CA PHE A 109 -6.88 15.01 5.96
C PHE A 109 -7.60 15.96 6.94
N SER A 110 -8.03 17.11 6.42
CA SER A 110 -8.90 18.07 7.11
C SER A 110 -9.91 18.60 6.11
N ILE A 111 -11.12 18.04 6.14
CA ILE A 111 -12.13 18.20 5.08
C ILE A 111 -13.34 18.94 5.64
N ASN A 112 -13.71 20.05 5.00
CA ASN A 112 -15.00 20.69 5.23
C ASN A 112 -16.11 19.87 4.56
N LEU A 113 -17.11 19.47 5.34
CA LEU A 113 -18.24 18.68 4.88
C LEU A 113 -19.47 19.56 4.65
N THR A 114 -20.16 19.28 3.55
CA THR A 114 -21.47 19.84 3.22
C THR A 114 -22.60 19.02 3.85
N ALA A 115 -23.82 19.57 3.85
CA ALA A 115 -25.01 18.92 4.42
C ALA A 115 -25.26 17.50 3.86
N GLY A 116 -25.07 17.31 2.56
CA GLY A 116 -25.25 16.00 1.91
C GLY A 116 -24.17 14.98 2.26
N GLN A 117 -23.02 15.41 2.78
CA GLN A 117 -21.87 14.55 3.07
C GLN A 117 -21.81 14.11 4.53
N ILE A 118 -22.42 14.87 5.46
CA ILE A 118 -22.36 14.59 6.90
C ILE A 118 -22.93 13.21 7.23
N LYS A 119 -24.13 12.89 6.73
CA LYS A 119 -24.81 11.64 7.06
C LYS A 119 -23.99 10.40 6.60
N PRO A 120 -23.55 10.30 5.33
CA PRO A 120 -22.74 9.16 4.91
C PRO A 120 -21.38 9.05 5.63
N VAL A 121 -20.78 10.18 6.05
CA VAL A 121 -19.57 10.15 6.89
C VAL A 121 -19.87 9.59 8.27
N ILE A 122 -20.96 10.00 8.92
CA ILE A 122 -21.36 9.46 10.24
C ILE A 122 -21.64 7.96 10.14
N GLU A 123 -22.33 7.51 9.08
CA GLU A 123 -22.56 6.09 8.81
C GLU A 123 -21.23 5.34 8.74
N ALA A 124 -20.26 5.84 7.96
CA ALA A 124 -18.94 5.24 7.87
C ALA A 124 -18.23 5.17 9.23
N LEU A 125 -18.22 6.27 9.99
CA LEU A 125 -17.61 6.31 11.32
C LEU A 125 -18.32 5.42 12.33
N SER A 126 -19.57 5.03 12.07
CA SER A 126 -20.33 4.08 12.89
C SER A 126 -20.08 2.62 12.48
N GLY A 127 -19.23 2.38 11.50
CA GLY A 127 -18.86 1.04 11.04
C GLY A 127 -19.50 0.60 9.71
N GLU A 128 -20.33 1.44 9.09
CA GLU A 128 -20.93 1.11 7.79
C GLU A 128 -19.86 1.05 6.70
N LEU A 129 -19.76 -0.11 6.06
CA LEU A 129 -18.77 -0.36 5.03
C LEU A 129 -19.15 0.33 3.71
N ASN A 130 -18.14 0.55 2.89
CA ASN A 130 -18.21 1.14 1.55
C ASN A 130 -18.76 2.56 1.51
N ARG A 131 -18.81 3.26 2.64
CA ARG A 131 -19.29 4.65 2.75
C ARG A 131 -18.17 5.68 2.62
N LEU A 132 -17.02 5.42 3.24
CA LEU A 132 -15.87 6.33 3.25
C LEU A 132 -14.59 5.51 3.24
N ALA A 133 -13.66 5.86 2.36
CA ALA A 133 -12.42 5.11 2.19
C ALA A 133 -11.21 6.02 1.96
N VAL A 134 -10.03 5.55 2.35
CA VAL A 134 -8.76 6.14 1.96
C VAL A 134 -8.13 5.29 0.86
N ASN A 135 -7.79 5.92 -0.26
CA ASN A 135 -7.20 5.30 -1.43
C ASN A 135 -5.77 5.82 -1.62
N TYR A 136 -4.80 4.92 -1.54
CA TYR A 136 -3.41 5.16 -1.91
C TYR A 136 -3.20 4.71 -3.35
N ARG A 137 -2.82 5.64 -4.23
CA ARG A 137 -2.31 5.33 -5.56
C ARG A 137 -0.80 5.29 -5.52
N ILE A 138 -0.22 4.17 -5.93
CA ILE A 138 1.22 3.93 -5.85
C ILE A 138 1.76 3.48 -7.20
N ALA A 139 3.01 3.83 -7.46
CA ALA A 139 3.79 3.26 -8.55
C ALA A 139 4.84 2.32 -7.94
N LEU A 140 4.67 1.02 -8.15
CA LEU A 140 5.61 -0.01 -7.71
C LEU A 140 6.69 -0.22 -8.78
N GLN A 141 7.95 -0.15 -8.39
CA GLN A 141 9.07 -0.44 -9.30
C GLN A 141 9.33 -1.95 -9.30
N LYS A 142 9.01 -2.62 -10.40
CA LYS A 142 9.25 -4.05 -10.59
C LYS A 142 10.41 -4.26 -11.54
N ARG A 143 11.41 -5.03 -11.10
CA ARG A 143 12.48 -5.51 -11.96
C ARG A 143 12.01 -6.74 -12.73
N ILE A 144 12.15 -6.72 -14.05
CA ILE A 144 11.88 -7.85 -14.94
C ILE A 144 13.22 -8.30 -15.51
N VAL A 145 13.53 -9.58 -15.32
CA VAL A 145 14.70 -10.24 -15.92
C VAL A 145 14.17 -11.20 -16.98
N SER A 146 14.61 -11.03 -18.21
CA SER A 146 14.34 -11.94 -19.33
C SER A 146 15.63 -12.62 -19.73
N GLN A 147 15.57 -13.95 -19.88
CA GLN A 147 16.68 -14.74 -20.40
C GLN A 147 16.31 -15.19 -21.81
N GLY A 148 17.25 -15.10 -22.73
CA GLY A 148 17.07 -15.61 -24.08
C GLY A 148 18.33 -16.27 -24.60
N SER A 149 18.16 -17.02 -25.68
CA SER A 149 19.27 -17.60 -26.41
C SER A 149 19.27 -17.12 -27.84
N ILE A 150 20.41 -16.67 -28.30
CA ILE A 150 20.67 -16.35 -29.71
C ILE A 150 21.48 -17.49 -30.32
N ASN A 151 20.99 -18.00 -31.44
CA ASN A 151 21.73 -18.95 -32.26
C ASN A 151 22.55 -18.14 -33.26
N PHE A 152 23.87 -18.26 -33.22
CA PHE A 152 24.73 -17.66 -34.23
C PHE A 152 24.83 -18.63 -35.40
N ASN A 153 24.24 -18.27 -36.55
CA ASN A 153 24.40 -19.02 -37.79
C ASN A 153 25.85 -18.83 -38.27
N GLN A 154 26.72 -19.80 -38.02
CA GLN A 154 28.07 -19.87 -38.57
C GLN A 154 28.09 -20.72 -39.85
N PRO A 155 28.98 -20.42 -40.81
CA PRO A 155 29.17 -21.25 -42.00
C PRO A 155 29.60 -22.67 -41.60
N ALA A 156 29.13 -23.66 -42.37
CA ALA A 156 29.06 -25.11 -42.06
C ALA A 156 30.36 -25.82 -41.61
N SER A 157 31.50 -25.13 -41.53
CA SER A 157 32.79 -25.65 -41.06
C SER A 157 33.09 -25.39 -39.58
N GLN A 158 32.25 -24.64 -38.85
CA GLN A 158 32.41 -24.36 -37.41
C GLN A 158 31.03 -24.53 -36.74
N GLY A 159 30.95 -25.41 -35.74
CA GLY A 159 29.69 -25.87 -35.14
C GLY A 159 28.79 -24.76 -34.54
N GLU A 160 27.54 -25.11 -34.26
CA GLU A 160 26.56 -24.18 -33.68
C GLU A 160 27.07 -23.57 -32.36
N THR A 161 27.19 -22.24 -32.33
CA THR A 161 27.46 -21.51 -31.09
C THR A 161 26.14 -20.92 -30.57
N LYS A 162 25.73 -21.33 -29.37
CA LYS A 162 24.56 -20.78 -28.66
C LYS A 162 25.00 -19.75 -27.64
N GLY A 163 24.63 -18.49 -27.84
CA GLY A 163 24.83 -17.43 -26.85
C GLY A 163 23.64 -17.33 -25.91
N LEU A 164 23.89 -17.24 -24.60
CA LEU A 164 22.88 -16.87 -23.62
C LEU A 164 23.00 -15.38 -23.33
N TYR A 165 21.86 -14.68 -23.24
CA TYR A 165 21.82 -13.29 -22.83
C TYR A 165 20.77 -13.08 -21.72
N GLN A 166 21.02 -12.07 -20.90
CA GLN A 166 20.08 -11.60 -19.89
C GLN A 166 19.78 -10.13 -20.12
N LEU A 167 18.50 -9.78 -20.23
CA LEU A 167 18.03 -8.40 -20.28
C LEU A 167 17.35 -8.08 -18.96
N THR A 168 17.81 -7.02 -18.29
CA THR A 168 17.13 -6.45 -17.12
C THR A 168 16.40 -5.18 -17.55
N LYS A 169 15.11 -5.06 -17.21
CA LYS A 169 14.35 -3.82 -17.34
C LYS A 169 13.60 -3.55 -16.03
N THR A 170 13.56 -2.28 -15.61
CA THR A 170 12.66 -1.82 -14.55
C THR A 170 11.38 -1.31 -15.19
N VAL A 171 10.23 -1.75 -14.68
CA VAL A 171 8.92 -1.26 -15.10
C VAL A 171 8.18 -0.69 -13.89
N GLU A 172 7.38 0.34 -14.11
CA GLU A 172 6.43 0.82 -13.10
C GLU A 172 5.10 0.09 -13.27
N VAL A 173 4.54 -0.39 -12.16
CA VAL A 173 3.21 -0.97 -12.09
C VAL A 173 2.38 -0.09 -11.18
N GLU A 174 1.30 0.47 -11.71
CA GLU A 174 0.35 1.21 -10.89
C GLU A 174 -0.49 0.26 -10.06
N LEU A 175 -0.63 0.56 -8.79
CA LEU A 175 -1.47 -0.18 -7.85
C LEU A 175 -2.32 0.79 -7.04
N GLU A 176 -3.51 0.34 -6.66
CA GLU A 176 -4.35 1.00 -5.68
C GLU A 176 -4.37 0.17 -4.39
N ARG A 177 -4.31 0.85 -3.25
CA ARG A 177 -4.54 0.27 -1.93
C ARG A 177 -5.62 1.07 -1.23
N ARG A 178 -6.71 0.39 -0.92
CA ARG A 178 -7.93 0.99 -0.39
C ARG A 178 -8.21 0.45 1.00
N ALA A 179 -8.54 1.34 1.92
CA ALA A 179 -9.01 1.00 3.25
C ALA A 179 -10.35 1.66 3.54
N ASP A 180 -11.30 0.87 4.02
CA ASP A 180 -12.61 1.35 4.42
C ASP A 180 -12.59 1.88 5.85
N ILE A 181 -13.09 3.10 6.07
CA ILE A 181 -13.09 3.73 7.39
C ILE A 181 -14.08 3.03 8.33
N GLY A 182 -15.13 2.38 7.82
CA GLY A 182 -16.02 1.57 8.65
C GLY A 182 -15.30 0.42 9.35
N ARG A 183 -14.21 -0.11 8.76
CA ARG A 183 -13.37 -1.12 9.41
C ARG A 183 -12.50 -0.57 10.52
N TRP A 184 -12.24 0.73 10.53
CA TRP A 184 -11.36 1.36 11.52
C TRP A 184 -12.07 1.62 12.84
N THR A 185 -13.36 1.91 12.77
CA THR A 185 -14.20 2.27 13.92
C THR A 185 -15.18 1.19 14.34
N GLY A 186 -15.46 0.21 13.46
CA GLY A 186 -16.23 -0.97 13.83
C GLY A 186 -15.54 -1.72 14.97
N ASN A 187 -16.31 -2.11 16.00
CA ASN A 187 -15.84 -2.98 17.07
C ASN A 187 -15.41 -4.31 16.46
N TYR A 188 -14.13 -4.46 16.15
CA TYR A 188 -13.52 -5.77 16.06
C TYR A 188 -13.40 -6.28 17.50
N GLU A 189 -14.38 -7.07 17.93
CA GLU A 189 -14.09 -8.08 18.95
C GLU A 189 -12.98 -8.96 18.36
N SER A 190 -11.76 -8.78 18.88
CA SER A 190 -10.60 -9.65 18.67
C SER A 190 -10.77 -10.95 19.43
#